data_AF-A0A7C3E158-F1
#
_entry.id   AF-A0A7C3E158-F1
#
_cell.length_a   1.000
_cell.length_b   1.000
_cell.length_c   1.000
_cell.angle_alpha   90.00
_cell.angle_beta   90.00
_cell.angle_gamma   90.00
#
_symmetry.space_group_name_H-M   'P 1'
#
loop_
_entity.id
_entity.type
_entity.pdbx_description
1 polymer ?
#
loop_
_entity_poly.entity_id
_entity_poly.type
_entity_poly.pdbx_seq_one_letter_code
_entity_poly.pdbx_strand_id
1 'polypeptide(L)' 'MLEYVKMVLNKVSFDVTLFRKELLKSLGWLNAKEKEELRRWTEQEYGRIYGYVINDIFRKYN' A
#
# COMPACT_ATOMS: atom_id res chain seq x y z
N MET A 1 8.24 1.06 10.84
CA MET A 1 7.03 1.86 10.50
C MET A 1 6.02 1.02 9.71
N LEU A 2 6.51 0.03 8.97
CA LEU A 2 5.71 -0.86 8.14
C LEU A 2 4.47 -1.50 8.82
N GLU A 3 4.59 -2.06 10.03
CA GLU A 3 3.44 -2.72 10.69
C GLU A 3 2.28 -1.76 10.98
N TYR A 4 2.58 -0.51 11.33
CA TYR A 4 1.55 0.51 11.48
C TYR A 4 0.85 0.82 10.15
N VAL A 5 1.62 0.91 9.04
CA VAL A 5 1.06 1.08 7.70
C VAL A 5 0.13 -0.08 7.34
N LYS A 6 0.56 -1.33 7.55
CA LYS A 6 -0.27 -2.52 7.30
C LYS A 6 -1.58 -2.47 8.11
N MET A 7 -1.52 -2.06 9.38
CA MET A 7 -2.72 -1.87 10.22
C MET A 7 -3.65 -0.80 9.66
N VAL A 8 -3.14 0.37 9.25
CA VAL A 8 -3.95 1.45 8.68
C VAL A 8 -4.60 1.01 7.38
N LEU A 9 -3.83 0.41 6.47
CA LEU A 9 -4.34 -0.10 5.19
C LEU A 9 -5.44 -1.14 5.37
N ASN A 10 -5.30 -2.04 6.34
CA ASN A 10 -6.38 -2.96 6.72
C ASN A 10 -7.65 -2.21 7.13
N LYS A 11 -7.53 -1.21 8.01
CA LYS A 11 -8.67 -0.44 8.49
C LYS A 11 -9.39 0.33 7.39
N VAL A 12 -8.67 0.81 6.38
CA VAL A 12 -9.26 1.58 5.26
C VAL A 12 -9.54 0.74 4.01
N SER A 13 -9.27 -0.58 4.04
CA SER A 13 -9.42 -1.47 2.88
C SER A 13 -10.85 -1.65 2.37
N PHE A 14 -11.85 -1.17 3.11
CA PHE A 14 -13.25 -1.17 2.68
C PHE A 14 -13.57 -0.08 1.63
N ASP A 15 -12.71 0.92 1.48
CA ASP A 15 -12.89 2.02 0.52
C ASP A 15 -11.62 2.21 -0.31
N VAL A 16 -11.75 2.02 -1.63
CA VAL A 16 -10.61 2.08 -2.55
C VAL A 16 -9.95 3.46 -2.61
N THR A 17 -10.71 4.53 -2.40
CA THR A 17 -10.20 5.90 -2.40
C THR A 17 -9.39 6.16 -1.14
N LEU A 18 -9.84 5.70 0.02
CA LEU A 18 -9.10 5.79 1.28
C LEU A 18 -7.86 4.89 1.26
N PHE A 19 -7.99 3.65 0.78
CA PHE A 19 -6.87 2.74 0.61
C PHE A 19 -5.78 3.36 -0.27
N ARG A 20 -6.16 3.92 -1.43
CA ARG A 20 -5.23 4.61 -2.34
C ARG A 20 -4.50 5.77 -1.65
N LYS A 21 -5.24 6.61 -0.91
CA LYS A 21 -4.67 7.77 -0.21
C LYS A 21 -3.67 7.36 0.86
N GLU A 22 -4.02 6.41 1.73
CA GLU A 22 -3.13 5.98 2.81
C GLU A 22 -1.95 5.14 2.29
N LEU A 23 -2.13 4.35 1.22
CA LEU A 23 -1.02 3.64 0.57
C LEU A 23 0.00 4.62 0.00
N LEU A 24 -0.45 5.65 -0.73
CA LEU A 24 0.45 6.68 -1.26
C LEU A 24 1.22 7.41 -0.15
N LYS A 25 0.50 7.84 0.89
CA LYS A 25 1.07 8.53 2.05
C LYS A 25 2.11 7.68 2.78
N SER A 26 1.85 6.39 2.92
CA SER A 26 2.75 5.47 3.61
C SER A 26 4.13 5.38 2.97
N LEU A 27 4.24 5.54 1.64
CA LEU A 27 5.51 5.50 0.94
C LEU A 27 6.45 6.67 1.32
N GLY A 28 5.92 7.76 1.87
CA GLY A 28 6.74 8.84 2.42
C GLY A 28 7.40 8.48 3.77
N TRP A 29 6.90 7.47 4.47
CA TRP A 29 7.36 7.11 5.82
C TRP A 29 8.27 5.89 5.88
N LEU A 30 8.37 5.16 4.77
CA LEU A 30 9.07 3.88 4.70
C LEU A 30 10.42 4.02 3.98
N ASN A 31 11.42 3.28 4.46
CA ASN A 31 12.66 3.11 3.74
C ASN A 31 12.49 2.16 2.53
N ALA A 32 13.51 2.04 1.67
CA ALA A 32 13.43 1.22 0.46
C ALA A 32 13.08 -0.25 0.73
N LYS A 33 13.65 -0.84 1.79
CA LYS A 33 13.36 -2.23 2.18
C LYS A 33 11.91 -2.39 2.63
N GLU A 34 11.42 -1.48 3.48
CA GLU A 34 10.03 -1.48 3.94
C GLU A 34 9.04 -1.24 2.80
N LYS A 35 9.38 -0.41 1.80
CA LYS A 35 8.54 -0.19 0.61
C LYS A 35 8.37 -1.45 -0.23
N GLU A 36 9.46 -2.19 -0.45
CA GLU A 36 9.42 -3.45 -1.18
C GLU A 36 8.62 -4.51 -0.42
N GLU A 37 8.77 -4.57 0.90
CA GLU A 37 7.97 -5.47 1.73
C GLU A 37 6.49 -5.07 1.73
N LEU A 38 6.18 -3.78 1.81
CA LEU A 38 4.81 -3.27 1.69
C LEU A 38 4.19 -3.65 0.36
N ARG A 39 4.93 -3.50 -0.75
CA ARG A 39 4.45 -3.85 -2.09
C ARG A 39 3.98 -5.30 -2.14
N ARG A 40 4.87 -6.24 -1.78
CA ARG A 40 4.56 -7.67 -1.78
C ARG A 40 3.34 -7.99 -0.91
N TRP A 41 3.29 -7.40 0.28
CA TRP A 41 2.17 -7.59 1.19
C TRP A 41 0.86 -7.06 0.61
N THR A 42 0.84 -5.84 0.05
CA THR A 42 -0.39 -5.29 -0.57
C THR A 42 -0.84 -6.09 -1.79
N GLU A 43 0.08 -6.58 -2.62
CA GLU A 43 -0.21 -7.44 -3.77
C GLU A 43 -0.83 -8.79 -3.30
N GLN A 44 -0.30 -9.36 -2.21
CA GLN A 44 -0.83 -10.61 -1.63
C GLN A 44 -2.23 -10.43 -1.04
N GLU A 45 -2.45 -9.42 -0.20
CA GLU A 45 -3.70 -9.25 0.55
C GLU A 45 -4.82 -8.63 -0.30
N TYR A 46 -4.48 -7.66 -1.16
CA TYR A 46 -5.47 -6.85 -1.88
C TYR A 46 -5.30 -6.89 -3.40
N GLY A 47 -4.34 -7.65 -3.95
CA GLY A 47 -4.10 -7.69 -5.39
C GLY A 47 -5.33 -8.12 -6.20
N ARG A 48 -6.17 -9.00 -5.65
CA ARG A 48 -7.41 -9.46 -6.30
C ARG A 48 -8.46 -8.36 -6.47
N ILE A 49 -8.53 -7.42 -5.53
CA ILE A 49 -9.56 -6.35 -5.51
C ILE A 49 -9.01 -5.01 -5.99
N TYR A 50 -7.77 -4.68 -5.63
CA TYR A 50 -7.12 -3.37 -5.82
C TYR A 50 -5.78 -3.47 -6.55
N GLY A 51 -5.50 -4.55 -7.28
CA GLY A 51 -4.25 -4.71 -8.03
C GLY A 51 -3.95 -3.53 -8.96
N TYR A 52 -4.97 -2.94 -9.59
CA TYR A 52 -4.79 -1.74 -10.43
C TYR A 52 -4.31 -0.51 -9.65
N VAL A 53 -4.79 -0.32 -8.41
CA VAL A 53 -4.37 0.78 -7.53
C VAL A 53 -2.94 0.57 -7.07
N ILE A 54 -2.62 -0.65 -6.63
CA ILE A 54 -1.30 -1.02 -6.14
C ILE A 54 -0.26 -0.83 -7.24
N ASN A 55 -0.52 -1.37 -8.44
CA ASN A 55 0.36 -1.23 -9.59
C ASN A 55 0.54 0.23 -10.01
N ASP A 56 -0.52 1.05 -10.03
CA ASP A 56 -0.41 2.48 -10.38
C ASP A 56 0.45 3.26 -9.37
N ILE A 57 0.29 2.99 -8.07
CA ILE A 57 1.08 3.67 -7.02
C ILE A 57 2.56 3.29 -7.12
N PHE A 58 2.88 1.99 -7.14
CA PHE A 58 4.28 1.54 -7.16
C PHE A 58 4.99 1.83 -8.48
N ARG A 59 4.24 1.95 -9.60
CA ARG A 59 4.82 2.42 -10.87
C ARG A 59 5.28 3.88 -10.80
N LYS A 60 4.59 4.73 -10.05
CA LYS A 60 4.90 6.17 -9.94
C LYS A 60 5.96 6.51 -8.89
N TYR A 61 6.28 5.57 -8.01
CA TYR A 61 7.18 5.76 -6.86
C TYR A 61 8.57 5.15 -7.04
N ASN A 62 8.82 4.50 -8.19
CA ASN A 62 10.14 4.15 -8.72
C ASN A 62 10.57 5.21 -9.72
#